data_AF-A0A5C3Q7K8-F1
#
_entry.id   AF-A0A5C3Q7K8-F1
#
_cell.length_a   1.000
_cell.length_b   1.000
_cell.length_c   1.000
_cell.angle_alpha   90.00
_cell.angle_beta   90.00
_cell.angle_gamma   90.00
#
_symmetry.space_group_name_H-M   'P 1'
#
loop_
_entity.id
_entity.type
_entity.pdbx_description
1 polymer ?
#
loop_
_entity_poly.entity_id
_entity_poly.type
_entity_poly.pdbx_seq_one_letter_code
_entity_poly.pdbx_strand_id
1 'polypeptide(L)'
;MAASPPTSPGSLPKAVLYYSPNSIGSAVARLTLHEKGYGDDERDLRVVDLSKAENLSLSYLRLSPKASVPTLIVPIQSTLSQDVASKYKPIADPVALALFLDTSRSGFSKTRSTSQRPAPALSPATPEFAVTQKRIMEELLLATSTAVVTPDSSSSAKDTDTVDQDSLQWYNAPPGSHTALQSLSTQIQPLLAARKSAITAFIQSVIDHPNLPDSERPRASEKVKALWKEHLESTEGLLGVFAEADVADGDLSERAKGERLAYYERAGKGWAGVGERLKRVNKEVVGPFVFGDQLSLADLTVQAYLTHIALLAGIAPSSLASMTGQSLIEKIEAHINAFVIPTLKLKFGLPRNYDSASSNSGVDAGGNSGSGAPSTSESGAPTAAGATSTATSTADSTASEGKQVKLAALWDALRERESWGANLKVILGEE
;
A
#
# COMPACT_ATOMS: atom_id res chain seq x y z
N MET A 1 -9.95 -5.11 26.89
CA MET A 1 -9.55 -6.50 26.60
C MET A 1 -9.75 -6.71 25.10
N ALA A 2 -8.73 -7.12 24.34
CA ALA A 2 -8.97 -7.60 22.98
C ALA A 2 -9.77 -8.90 23.12
N ALA A 3 -11.08 -8.84 22.87
CA ALA A 3 -11.92 -10.02 22.92
C ALA A 3 -11.37 -11.04 21.91
N SER A 4 -11.18 -12.28 22.36
CA SER A 4 -10.97 -13.39 21.43
C SER A 4 -12.09 -13.33 20.38
N PRO A 5 -11.78 -13.49 19.08
CA PRO A 5 -12.80 -13.42 18.04
C PRO A 5 -13.92 -14.42 18.37
N PRO A 6 -15.21 -14.03 18.28
CA PRO A 6 -16.33 -14.90 18.62
C PRO A 6 -16.31 -16.10 17.66
N THR A 7 -15.91 -17.26 18.16
CA THR A 7 -15.97 -18.51 17.39
C THR A 7 -17.37 -19.09 17.54
N SER A 8 -18.17 -19.03 16.47
CA SER A 8 -19.32 -19.92 16.37
C SER A 8 -18.78 -21.35 16.45
N PRO A 9 -19.32 -22.22 17.34
CA PRO A 9 -18.81 -23.59 17.49
C PRO A 9 -18.96 -24.31 16.16
N GLY A 10 -17.83 -24.57 15.49
CA GLY A 10 -17.76 -25.20 14.16
C GLY A 10 -17.12 -24.35 13.05
N SER A 11 -16.86 -23.05 13.26
CA SER A 11 -16.15 -22.21 12.29
C SER A 11 -14.63 -22.37 12.39
N LEU A 12 -13.96 -22.52 11.24
CA LEU A 12 -12.49 -22.56 11.20
C LEU A 12 -11.91 -21.21 11.65
N PRO A 13 -10.85 -21.19 12.48
CA PRO A 13 -10.18 -19.95 12.86
C PRO A 13 -9.72 -19.16 11.64
N LYS A 14 -10.12 -17.89 11.55
CA LYS A 14 -9.72 -16.98 10.47
C LYS A 14 -8.44 -16.22 10.80
N ALA A 15 -7.72 -15.79 9.76
CA ALA A 15 -6.66 -14.81 9.93
C ALA A 15 -7.27 -13.43 10.20
N VAL A 16 -6.63 -12.60 11.03
CA VAL A 16 -7.11 -11.24 11.31
C VAL A 16 -6.04 -10.24 10.88
N LEU A 17 -6.35 -9.37 9.93
CA LEU A 17 -5.48 -8.28 9.50
C LEU A 17 -5.88 -6.99 10.22
N TYR A 18 -5.02 -6.51 11.11
CA TYR A 18 -5.10 -5.15 11.64
C TYR A 18 -4.40 -4.19 10.69
N TYR A 19 -5.08 -3.13 10.26
CA TYR A 19 -4.59 -2.23 9.23
C TYR A 19 -5.06 -0.79 9.44
N SER A 20 -4.37 0.17 8.84
CA SER A 20 -4.85 1.55 8.76
C SER A 20 -5.05 1.96 7.31
N PRO A 21 -6.18 2.59 6.93
CA PRO A 21 -6.39 3.07 5.56
C PRO A 21 -5.31 4.04 5.07
N ASN A 22 -4.71 4.80 5.98
CA ASN A 22 -3.71 5.82 5.66
C ASN A 22 -2.27 5.29 5.64
N SER A 23 -2.06 4.00 5.91
CA SER A 23 -0.71 3.39 5.93
C SER A 23 -0.41 2.69 4.62
N ILE A 24 0.74 2.99 4.02
CA ILE A 24 1.14 2.40 2.73
C ILE A 24 1.31 0.89 2.87
N GLY A 25 1.95 0.42 3.93
CA GLY A 25 2.11 -1.02 4.18
C GLY A 25 0.77 -1.74 4.35
N SER A 26 -0.22 -1.06 4.95
CA SER A 26 -1.59 -1.58 5.09
C SER A 26 -2.31 -1.68 3.75
N ALA A 27 -2.11 -0.71 2.85
CA ALA A 27 -2.61 -0.80 1.48
C ALA A 27 -1.97 -1.96 0.73
N VAL A 28 -0.66 -2.18 0.84
CA VAL A 28 0.04 -3.32 0.20
C VAL A 28 -0.48 -4.66 0.69
N ALA A 29 -0.68 -4.82 2.01
CA ALA A 29 -1.24 -6.03 2.59
C ALA A 29 -2.65 -6.32 2.03
N ARG A 30 -3.51 -5.30 1.95
CA ARG A 30 -4.87 -5.45 1.42
C ARG A 30 -4.91 -5.69 -0.09
N LEU A 31 -4.05 -5.02 -0.87
CA LEU A 31 -3.89 -5.30 -2.30
C LEU A 31 -3.45 -6.75 -2.53
N THR A 32 -2.49 -7.24 -1.73
CA THR A 32 -2.03 -8.63 -1.80
C THR A 32 -3.17 -9.59 -1.50
N LEU A 33 -3.93 -9.33 -0.44
CA LEU A 33 -5.12 -10.12 -0.10
C LEU A 33 -6.16 -10.15 -1.25
N HIS A 34 -6.42 -9.00 -1.88
CA HIS A 34 -7.36 -8.86 -2.98
C HIS A 34 -6.88 -9.60 -4.24
N GLU A 35 -5.65 -9.36 -4.69
CA GLU A 35 -5.06 -9.97 -5.90
C GLU A 35 -4.89 -11.49 -5.76
N LYS A 36 -4.56 -11.97 -4.55
CA LYS A 36 -4.51 -13.41 -4.25
C LYS A 36 -5.89 -14.03 -4.11
N GLY A 37 -6.96 -13.24 -4.14
CA GLY A 37 -8.35 -13.70 -4.15
C GLY A 37 -8.85 -14.21 -2.80
N TYR A 38 -8.23 -13.82 -1.68
CA TYR A 38 -8.69 -14.19 -0.34
C TYR A 38 -10.13 -13.69 -0.12
N GLY A 39 -11.00 -14.57 0.38
CA GLY A 39 -12.42 -14.26 0.66
C GLY A 39 -12.66 -13.73 2.08
N ASP A 40 -13.83 -13.14 2.32
CA ASP A 40 -14.25 -12.60 3.62
C ASP A 40 -14.49 -13.70 4.68
N ASP A 41 -14.60 -14.95 4.24
CA ASP A 41 -14.71 -16.13 5.08
C ASP A 41 -13.33 -16.70 5.49
N GLU A 42 -12.24 -16.27 4.85
CA GLU A 42 -10.87 -16.68 5.18
C GLU A 42 -10.16 -15.70 6.13
N ARG A 43 -10.60 -14.44 6.15
CA ARG A 43 -9.97 -13.36 6.90
C ARG A 43 -10.98 -12.43 7.54
N ASP A 44 -10.58 -11.80 8.63
CA ASP A 44 -11.25 -10.63 9.19
C ASP A 44 -10.34 -9.40 9.05
N LEU A 45 -10.93 -8.27 8.67
CA LEU A 45 -10.23 -6.99 8.58
C LEU A 45 -10.57 -6.12 9.79
N ARG A 46 -9.57 -5.54 10.45
CA ARG A 46 -9.73 -4.67 11.62
C ARG A 46 -9.02 -3.35 11.40
N VAL A 47 -9.77 -2.27 11.34
CA VAL A 47 -9.22 -0.91 11.24
C VAL A 47 -8.56 -0.54 12.57
N VAL A 48 -7.37 0.07 12.47
CA VAL A 48 -6.63 0.69 13.56
C VAL A 48 -6.54 2.19 13.28
N ASP A 49 -7.23 2.97 14.09
CA ASP A 49 -7.29 4.43 13.95
C ASP A 49 -6.02 5.08 14.54
N LEU A 50 -5.11 5.47 13.64
CA LEU A 50 -3.85 6.13 14.00
C LEU A 50 -4.08 7.54 14.56
N SER A 51 -5.19 8.20 14.20
CA SER A 51 -5.52 9.53 14.76
C SER A 51 -5.91 9.45 16.23
N LYS A 52 -6.39 8.29 16.69
CA LYS A 52 -6.72 8.02 18.10
C LYS A 52 -5.64 7.24 18.83
N ALA A 53 -4.45 7.12 18.25
CA ALA A 53 -3.34 6.35 18.80
C ALA A 53 -3.71 4.89 19.14
N GLU A 54 -4.64 4.25 18.42
CA GLU A 54 -5.09 2.88 18.76
C GLU A 54 -3.94 1.86 18.66
N ASN A 55 -2.97 2.12 17.78
CA ASN A 55 -1.74 1.34 17.63
C ASN A 55 -0.82 1.42 18.86
N LEU A 56 -1.02 2.39 19.75
CA LEU A 56 -0.30 2.55 21.03
C LEU A 56 -1.08 1.98 22.22
N SER A 57 -2.29 1.47 22.02
CA SER A 57 -3.05 0.83 23.10
C SER A 57 -2.33 -0.43 23.60
N LEU A 58 -2.43 -0.71 24.90
CA LEU A 58 -1.83 -1.93 25.49
C LEU A 58 -2.34 -3.22 24.84
N SER A 59 -3.59 -3.24 24.36
CA SER A 59 -4.15 -4.36 23.60
C SER A 59 -3.43 -4.57 22.28
N TYR A 60 -3.15 -3.50 21.54
CA TYR A 60 -2.48 -3.59 20.25
C TYR A 60 -0.98 -3.87 20.40
N LEU A 61 -0.31 -3.25 21.38
CA LEU A 61 1.12 -3.45 21.65
C LEU A 61 1.47 -4.91 22.01
N ARG A 62 0.51 -5.69 22.49
CA ARG A 62 0.69 -7.15 22.68
C ARG A 62 0.78 -7.91 21.36
N LEU A 63 0.17 -7.39 20.30
CA LEU A 63 0.20 -7.96 18.95
C LEU A 63 1.42 -7.44 18.18
N SER A 64 1.66 -6.13 18.23
CA SER A 64 2.78 -5.45 17.59
C SER A 64 3.50 -4.55 18.60
N PRO A 65 4.57 -5.04 19.25
CA PRO A 65 5.33 -4.26 20.24
C PRO A 65 5.97 -2.99 19.69
N LYS A 66 6.12 -2.89 18.36
CA LYS A 66 6.64 -1.72 17.66
C LYS A 66 5.54 -0.68 17.32
N ALA A 67 4.30 -0.93 17.72
CA ALA A 67 3.14 -0.11 17.35
C ALA A 67 2.95 0.06 15.83
N SER A 68 3.47 -0.87 15.02
CA SER A 68 3.38 -0.80 13.57
C SER A 68 2.06 -1.37 13.05
N VAL A 69 1.56 -0.77 11.98
CA VAL A 69 0.52 -1.32 11.11
C VAL A 69 1.14 -1.54 9.73
N PRO A 70 0.73 -2.56 8.96
CA PRO A 70 -0.25 -3.58 9.29
C PRO A 70 0.28 -4.64 10.28
N THR A 71 -0.62 -5.44 10.86
CA THR A 71 -0.27 -6.64 11.63
C THR A 71 -1.25 -7.77 11.32
N LEU A 72 -0.74 -8.89 10.82
CA LEU A 72 -1.54 -10.07 10.49
C LEU A 72 -1.41 -11.10 11.61
N ILE A 73 -2.54 -11.54 12.16
CA ILE A 73 -2.62 -12.64 13.13
C ILE A 73 -3.08 -13.88 12.40
N VAL A 74 -2.21 -14.90 12.33
CA VAL A 74 -2.50 -16.15 11.61
C VAL A 74 -2.63 -17.34 12.55
N PRO A 75 -3.62 -18.23 12.37
CA PRO A 75 -3.67 -19.51 13.06
C PRO A 75 -2.47 -20.40 12.68
N ILE A 76 -1.90 -21.11 13.64
CA ILE A 76 -0.81 -22.06 13.39
C ILE A 76 -1.40 -23.40 12.93
N GLN A 77 -0.85 -23.96 11.85
CA GLN A 77 -1.33 -25.20 11.23
C GLN A 77 -1.46 -26.38 12.20
N SER A 78 -0.53 -26.51 13.17
CA SER A 78 -0.54 -27.56 14.19
C SER A 78 -1.68 -27.44 15.20
N THR A 79 -2.48 -26.38 15.16
CA THR A 79 -3.56 -26.08 16.10
C THR A 79 -4.90 -25.84 15.42
N LEU A 80 -5.07 -26.34 14.19
CA LEU A 80 -6.33 -26.26 13.43
C LEU A 80 -7.30 -27.42 13.74
N SER A 81 -6.87 -28.41 14.52
CA SER A 81 -7.74 -29.50 14.98
C SER A 81 -8.74 -28.99 16.03
N GLN A 82 -9.98 -29.47 15.97
CA GLN A 82 -11.06 -29.05 16.89
C GLN A 82 -10.75 -29.33 18.37
N ASP A 83 -9.87 -30.30 18.64
CA ASP A 83 -9.51 -30.73 20.00
C ASP A 83 -8.35 -29.94 20.62
N VAL A 84 -7.69 -29.05 19.86
CA VAL A 84 -6.50 -28.30 20.32
C VAL A 84 -6.80 -26.81 20.35
N ALA A 85 -6.54 -26.17 21.48
CA ALA A 85 -6.65 -24.71 21.59
C ALA A 85 -5.81 -24.02 20.50
N SER A 86 -6.46 -23.22 19.66
CA SER A 86 -5.81 -22.55 18.53
C SER A 86 -4.71 -21.61 19.01
N LYS A 87 -3.51 -21.79 18.48
CA LYS A 87 -2.39 -20.88 18.68
C LYS A 87 -2.29 -19.95 17.47
N TYR A 88 -1.94 -18.69 17.74
CA TYR A 88 -1.82 -17.67 16.72
C TYR A 88 -0.40 -17.10 16.69
N LYS A 89 0.05 -16.70 15.51
CA LYS A 89 1.33 -16.02 15.31
C LYS A 89 1.09 -14.63 14.70
N PRO A 90 1.60 -13.55 15.30
CA PRO A 90 1.60 -12.23 14.68
C PRO A 90 2.71 -12.10 13.64
N ILE A 91 2.41 -11.44 12.53
CA ILE A 91 3.35 -10.98 11.50
C ILE A 91 3.12 -9.47 11.36
N ALA A 92 4.04 -8.67 11.91
CA ALA A 92 3.91 -7.21 11.98
C ALA A 92 4.85 -6.46 11.01
N ASP A 93 5.73 -7.17 10.32
CA ASP A 93 6.58 -6.62 9.27
C ASP A 93 5.81 -6.64 7.93
N PRO A 94 5.59 -5.49 7.27
CA PRO A 94 4.74 -5.41 6.09
C PRO A 94 5.26 -6.24 4.90
N VAL A 95 6.59 -6.34 4.75
CA VAL A 95 7.20 -7.10 3.65
C VAL A 95 7.06 -8.60 3.89
N ALA A 96 7.43 -9.06 5.09
CA ALA A 96 7.25 -10.46 5.49
C ALA A 96 5.77 -10.87 5.44
N LEU A 97 4.85 -9.96 5.80
CA LEU A 97 3.41 -10.18 5.71
C LEU A 97 2.97 -10.38 4.26
N ALA A 98 3.34 -9.49 3.34
CA ALA A 98 2.98 -9.60 1.92
C ALA A 98 3.56 -10.87 1.28
N LEU A 99 4.83 -11.20 1.56
CA LEU A 99 5.47 -12.44 1.11
C LEU A 99 4.79 -13.69 1.69
N PHE A 100 4.39 -13.64 2.97
CA PHE A 100 3.66 -14.71 3.60
C PHE A 100 2.30 -14.94 2.93
N LEU A 101 1.55 -13.88 2.62
CA LEU A 101 0.26 -13.99 1.92
C LEU A 101 0.42 -14.55 0.51
N ASP A 102 1.42 -14.08 -0.24
CA ASP A 102 1.68 -14.60 -1.59
C ASP A 102 2.03 -16.09 -1.57
N THR A 103 2.89 -16.50 -0.64
CA THR A 103 3.35 -17.90 -0.52
C THR A 103 2.25 -18.82 0.03
N SER A 104 1.44 -18.33 0.97
CA SER A 104 0.42 -19.14 1.65
C SER A 104 -0.73 -19.57 0.74
N ARG A 105 -0.92 -18.86 -0.37
CA ARG A 105 -1.92 -19.19 -1.38
C ARG A 105 -1.28 -19.29 -2.76
N SER A 106 -0.82 -20.48 -3.11
CA SER A 106 -0.35 -20.80 -4.47
C SER A 106 -1.41 -21.55 -5.27
N GLY A 107 -1.27 -21.60 -6.60
CA GLY A 107 -2.14 -22.40 -7.47
C GLY A 107 -2.15 -23.90 -7.15
N PHE A 108 -1.17 -24.39 -6.39
CA PHE A 108 -1.09 -25.77 -5.90
C PHE A 108 -1.44 -25.92 -4.41
N SER A 109 -1.83 -24.83 -3.75
CA SER A 109 -2.06 -24.85 -2.31
C SER A 109 -3.27 -25.71 -1.98
N LYS A 110 -3.06 -26.69 -1.09
CA LYS A 110 -4.14 -27.48 -0.47
C LYS A 110 -4.80 -26.73 0.70
N THR A 111 -4.46 -25.46 0.92
CA THR A 111 -5.22 -24.63 1.86
C THR A 111 -6.67 -24.68 1.40
N ARG A 112 -7.59 -25.04 2.30
CA ARG A 112 -9.03 -25.15 2.05
C ARG A 112 -9.62 -23.76 1.80
N SER A 113 -9.11 -23.08 0.78
CA SER A 113 -9.63 -21.81 0.33
C SER A 113 -10.99 -22.08 -0.28
N THR A 114 -11.96 -21.30 0.13
CA THR A 114 -13.32 -21.30 -0.41
C THR A 114 -13.41 -20.55 -1.72
N SER A 115 -12.42 -19.69 -2.00
CA SER A 115 -12.34 -18.92 -3.22
C SER A 115 -11.88 -19.79 -4.39
N GLN A 116 -12.74 -19.88 -5.41
CA GLN A 116 -12.48 -20.61 -6.66
C GLN A 116 -11.57 -19.83 -7.63
N ARG A 117 -11.17 -18.60 -7.27
CA ARG A 117 -10.31 -17.77 -8.13
C ARG A 117 -8.88 -18.31 -8.11
N PRO A 118 -8.26 -18.58 -9.27
CA PRO A 118 -6.86 -18.97 -9.32
C PRO A 118 -6.00 -17.85 -8.73
N ALA A 119 -5.13 -18.20 -7.79
CA ALA A 119 -4.27 -17.22 -7.15
C ALA A 119 -3.02 -16.98 -8.02
N PRO A 120 -2.82 -15.76 -8.56
CA PRO A 120 -1.63 -15.45 -9.35
C PRO A 120 -0.38 -15.55 -8.47
N ALA A 121 0.76 -15.90 -9.04
CA ALA A 121 2.05 -15.78 -8.35
C ALA A 121 2.51 -14.32 -8.42
N LEU A 122 2.70 -13.68 -7.27
CA LEU A 122 3.20 -12.30 -7.20
C LEU A 122 4.71 -12.25 -6.88
N SER A 123 5.30 -13.39 -6.54
CA SER A 123 6.74 -13.55 -6.43
C SER A 123 7.38 -13.61 -7.83
N PRO A 124 8.54 -12.97 -8.02
CA PRO A 124 9.20 -12.96 -9.31
C PRO A 124 9.79 -14.33 -9.67
N ALA A 125 9.93 -14.58 -10.97
CA ALA A 125 10.39 -15.87 -11.49
C ALA A 125 11.89 -16.15 -11.24
N THR A 126 12.71 -15.11 -11.03
CA THR A 126 14.17 -15.27 -10.89
C THR A 126 14.68 -14.79 -9.52
N PRO A 127 15.78 -15.37 -9.00
CA PRO A 127 16.41 -14.92 -7.76
C PRO A 127 16.85 -13.45 -7.81
N GLU A 128 17.34 -12.97 -8.95
CA GLU A 128 17.81 -11.58 -9.11
C GLU A 128 16.65 -10.58 -8.96
N PHE A 129 15.48 -10.91 -9.50
CA PHE A 129 14.28 -10.12 -9.31
C PHE A 129 13.73 -10.23 -7.90
N ALA A 130 13.88 -11.37 -7.21
CA ALA A 130 13.53 -11.49 -5.80
C ALA A 130 14.36 -10.54 -4.91
N VAL A 131 15.66 -10.41 -5.18
CA VAL A 131 16.54 -9.43 -4.51
C VAL A 131 16.06 -7.99 -4.80
N THR A 132 15.72 -7.71 -6.06
CA THR A 132 15.23 -6.37 -6.44
C THR A 132 13.87 -6.04 -5.83
N GLN A 133 12.95 -7.00 -5.76
CA GLN A 133 11.65 -6.86 -5.09
C GLN A 133 11.85 -6.51 -3.62
N LYS A 134 12.69 -7.28 -2.93
CA LYS A 134 13.01 -7.02 -1.52
C LYS A 134 13.57 -5.62 -1.33
N ARG A 135 14.51 -5.18 -2.17
CA ARG A 135 15.08 -3.83 -2.13
C ARG A 135 14.02 -2.75 -2.37
N ILE A 136 13.15 -2.90 -3.38
CA ILE A 136 12.07 -1.93 -3.64
C ILE A 136 11.12 -1.84 -2.43
N MET A 137 10.73 -2.98 -1.87
CA MET A 137 9.82 -3.02 -0.73
C MET A 137 10.50 -2.54 0.55
N GLU A 138 11.59 -3.14 1.01
CA GLU A 138 12.19 -2.85 2.32
C GLU A 138 13.01 -1.56 2.34
N GLU A 139 13.80 -1.28 1.31
CA GLU A 139 14.76 -0.17 1.33
C GLU A 139 14.20 1.09 0.72
N LEU A 140 13.33 0.95 -0.29
CA LEU A 140 12.79 2.09 -1.02
C LEU A 140 11.41 2.50 -0.51
N LEU A 141 10.42 1.60 -0.43
CA LEU A 141 9.01 2.02 -0.37
C LEU A 141 8.22 1.64 0.88
N LEU A 142 8.70 0.72 1.70
CA LEU A 142 8.08 0.30 2.96
C LEU A 142 9.11 0.26 4.08
N ALA A 143 10.21 1.02 3.92
CA ALA A 143 11.21 1.22 4.94
C ALA A 143 10.53 1.80 6.18
N THR A 144 10.08 0.92 7.06
CA THR A 144 9.49 1.30 8.33
C THR A 144 10.61 1.97 9.10
N SER A 145 10.44 3.23 9.53
CA SER A 145 11.36 3.81 10.48
C SER A 145 11.25 3.03 11.78
N THR A 146 11.99 1.93 11.90
CA THR A 146 12.23 1.24 13.16
C THR A 146 13.19 2.09 13.98
N ALA A 147 12.85 3.35 14.20
CA ALA A 147 13.41 4.16 15.26
C ALA A 147 12.80 3.69 16.59
N VAL A 148 12.92 2.39 16.91
CA VAL A 148 13.08 2.03 18.31
C VAL A 148 14.55 2.28 18.56
N VAL A 149 14.86 3.49 19.03
CA VAL A 149 16.18 3.82 19.58
C VAL A 149 16.41 2.82 20.72
N THR A 150 17.13 1.75 20.44
CA THR A 150 17.67 0.92 21.50
C THR A 150 18.75 1.75 22.19
N PRO A 151 18.66 1.99 23.52
CA PRO A 151 19.64 2.81 24.25
C PRO A 151 21.08 2.31 24.17
N ASP A 152 21.30 1.07 23.71
CA ASP A 152 22.58 0.36 23.83
C ASP A 152 23.40 0.23 22.53
N SER A 153 22.97 0.84 21.41
CA SER A 153 23.79 0.85 20.18
C SER A 153 24.48 2.20 19.99
N SER A 154 25.73 2.30 20.46
CA SER A 154 26.63 3.43 20.28
C SER A 154 27.11 3.65 18.82
N SER A 155 26.45 3.06 17.83
CA SER A 155 26.76 3.24 16.42
C SER A 155 26.02 4.45 15.85
N SER A 156 26.72 5.58 15.80
CA SER A 156 26.49 6.78 14.99
C SER A 156 25.03 7.15 14.69
N ALA A 157 24.46 8.03 15.51
CA ALA A 157 23.21 8.77 15.31
C ALA A 157 23.27 9.77 14.13
N LYS A 158 23.74 9.35 12.94
CA LYS A 158 24.04 10.27 11.83
C LYS A 158 22.97 10.35 10.74
N ASP A 159 21.98 9.44 10.69
CA ASP A 159 20.96 9.43 9.64
C ASP A 159 19.52 9.26 10.17
N THR A 160 19.20 9.80 11.36
CA THR A 160 17.81 9.85 11.88
C THR A 160 16.94 10.96 11.26
N ASP A 161 17.45 11.66 10.24
CA ASP A 161 16.77 12.78 9.59
C ASP A 161 15.73 12.36 8.53
N THR A 162 15.49 11.05 8.36
CA THR A 162 14.49 10.58 7.41
C THR A 162 13.10 10.62 8.03
N VAL A 163 12.21 11.42 7.44
CA VAL A 163 10.79 11.42 7.78
C VAL A 163 10.21 10.08 7.36
N ASP A 164 9.62 9.37 8.34
CA ASP A 164 8.87 8.14 8.10
C ASP A 164 7.74 8.40 7.09
N GLN A 165 7.50 7.46 6.19
CA GLN A 165 6.62 7.71 5.05
C GLN A 165 5.17 7.93 5.45
N ASP A 166 4.68 7.17 6.44
CA ASP A 166 3.32 7.34 6.97
C ASP A 166 3.21 8.65 7.80
N SER A 167 4.34 9.27 8.16
CA SER A 167 4.41 10.57 8.83
C SER A 167 4.44 11.76 7.87
N LEU A 168 4.64 11.54 6.57
CA LEU A 168 4.76 12.61 5.57
C LEU A 168 3.49 13.49 5.49
N GLN A 169 2.32 12.90 5.77
CA GLN A 169 1.06 13.64 5.86
C GLN A 169 1.10 14.81 6.87
N TRP A 170 1.83 14.65 7.97
CA TRP A 170 2.01 15.70 8.99
C TRP A 170 2.92 16.84 8.49
N TYR A 171 3.77 16.54 7.50
CA TYR A 171 4.79 17.43 6.95
C TYR A 171 4.48 17.85 5.50
N ASN A 172 3.21 17.96 5.14
CA ASN A 172 2.78 18.23 3.77
C ASN A 172 2.75 19.72 3.38
N ALA A 173 3.06 20.64 4.30
CA ALA A 173 3.14 22.06 3.97
C ALA A 173 4.55 22.42 3.47
N PRO A 174 4.71 22.90 2.22
CA PRO A 174 6.01 23.23 1.68
C PRO A 174 6.63 24.45 2.39
N PRO A 175 7.97 24.55 2.46
CA PRO A 175 8.66 25.68 3.07
C PRO A 175 8.19 27.02 2.52
N GLY A 176 7.87 27.96 3.41
CA GLY A 176 7.46 29.33 3.05
C GLY A 176 6.02 29.48 2.58
N SER A 177 5.22 28.41 2.54
CA SER A 177 3.80 28.49 2.17
C SER A 177 2.90 28.58 3.40
N HIS A 178 2.64 29.81 3.86
CA HIS A 178 1.77 30.07 5.01
C HIS A 178 0.34 29.56 4.77
N THR A 179 -0.21 29.76 3.57
CA THR A 179 -1.56 29.30 3.21
C THR A 179 -1.67 27.77 3.22
N ALA A 180 -0.64 27.06 2.76
CA ALA A 180 -0.62 25.60 2.82
C ALA A 180 -0.53 25.11 4.27
N LEU A 181 0.27 25.75 5.13
CA LEU A 181 0.36 25.42 6.55
C LEU A 181 -0.98 25.63 7.27
N GLN A 182 -1.67 26.74 7.01
CA GLN A 182 -3.01 27.02 7.56
C GLN A 182 -4.05 25.98 7.12
N SER A 183 -4.09 25.66 5.82
CA SER A 183 -4.99 24.65 5.27
C SER A 183 -4.72 23.28 5.89
N LEU A 184 -3.44 22.92 6.02
CA LEU A 184 -3.02 21.66 6.63
C LEU A 184 -3.38 21.61 8.12
N SER A 185 -3.17 22.71 8.86
CA SER A 185 -3.51 22.82 10.28
C SER A 185 -4.99 22.50 10.53
N THR A 186 -5.87 23.07 9.71
CA THR A 186 -7.32 22.86 9.82
C THR A 186 -7.71 21.37 9.70
N GLN A 187 -6.99 20.61 8.87
CA GLN A 187 -7.23 19.18 8.68
C GLN A 187 -6.59 18.32 9.78
N ILE A 188 -5.38 18.68 10.21
CA ILE A 188 -4.51 17.81 11.01
C ILE A 188 -4.61 18.07 12.52
N GLN A 189 -4.85 19.31 12.94
CA GLN A 189 -4.95 19.68 14.35
C GLN A 189 -5.97 18.85 15.14
N PRO A 190 -7.22 18.59 14.66
CA PRO A 190 -8.14 17.72 15.39
C PRO A 190 -7.62 16.28 15.54
N LEU A 191 -6.92 15.76 14.53
CA LEU A 191 -6.34 14.41 14.56
C LEU A 191 -5.20 14.34 15.58
N LEU A 192 -4.29 15.33 15.60
CA LEU A 192 -3.21 15.38 16.58
C LEU A 192 -3.72 15.62 18.00
N ALA A 193 -4.77 16.43 18.18
CA ALA A 193 -5.39 16.65 19.48
C ALA A 193 -6.03 15.36 20.04
N ALA A 194 -6.75 14.61 19.19
CA ALA A 194 -7.28 13.29 19.56
C ALA A 194 -6.15 12.31 19.91
N ARG A 195 -5.07 12.31 19.13
CA ARG A 195 -3.90 11.47 19.37
C ARG A 195 -3.23 11.78 20.70
N LYS A 196 -2.99 13.07 20.98
CA LYS A 196 -2.46 13.56 22.27
C LYS A 196 -3.33 13.09 23.43
N SER A 197 -4.65 13.34 23.35
CA SER A 197 -5.61 12.97 24.40
C SER A 197 -5.57 11.47 24.70
N ALA A 198 -5.54 10.62 23.66
CA ALA A 198 -5.47 9.17 23.81
C ALA A 198 -4.15 8.72 24.48
N ILE A 199 -3.01 9.27 24.06
CA ILE A 199 -1.71 8.91 24.65
C ILE A 199 -1.63 9.34 26.12
N THR A 200 -2.10 10.56 26.44
CA THR A 200 -2.19 11.04 27.83
C THR A 200 -3.08 10.11 28.66
N ALA A 201 -4.23 9.68 28.13
CA ALA A 201 -5.12 8.74 28.82
C ALA A 201 -4.44 7.38 29.07
N PHE A 202 -3.64 6.85 28.13
CA PHE A 202 -2.87 5.63 28.35
C PHE A 202 -1.86 5.78 29.48
N ILE A 203 -1.09 6.88 29.48
CA ILE A 203 -0.13 7.19 30.54
C ILE A 203 -0.86 7.30 31.89
N GLN A 204 -1.96 8.04 31.94
CA GLN A 204 -2.72 8.24 33.18
C GLN A 204 -3.32 6.93 33.71
N SER A 205 -3.84 6.06 32.83
CA SER A 205 -4.42 4.76 33.22
C SER A 205 -3.42 3.83 33.91
N VAL A 206 -2.12 4.03 33.68
CA VAL A 206 -1.05 3.26 34.33
C VAL A 206 -0.59 3.91 35.64
N ILE A 207 -0.77 5.23 35.80
CA ILE A 207 -0.33 6.01 36.97
C ILE A 207 -1.46 6.14 38.02
N ASP A 208 -2.68 6.48 37.62
CA ASP A 208 -3.77 6.99 38.47
C ASP A 208 -4.80 5.96 38.92
N HIS A 209 -4.41 4.69 39.03
CA HIS A 209 -5.28 3.69 39.65
C HIS A 209 -4.77 3.28 41.04
N PRO A 210 -4.68 4.21 42.03
CA PRO A 210 -4.24 3.87 43.38
C PRO A 210 -5.23 2.96 44.12
N ASN A 211 -6.49 2.87 43.66
CA ASN A 211 -7.57 2.13 44.34
C ASN A 211 -7.88 0.74 43.74
N LEU A 212 -7.25 0.38 42.61
CA LEU A 212 -7.36 -0.98 42.08
C LEU A 212 -6.29 -1.87 42.74
N PRO A 213 -6.62 -3.11 43.13
CA PRO A 213 -5.62 -4.06 43.62
C PRO A 213 -4.54 -4.26 42.56
N ASP A 214 -3.29 -4.49 43.00
CA ASP A 214 -2.12 -4.60 42.13
C ASP A 214 -2.21 -5.67 41.04
N SER A 215 -3.13 -6.62 41.19
CA SER A 215 -3.46 -7.67 40.23
C SER A 215 -4.30 -7.18 39.04
N GLU A 216 -5.04 -6.08 39.20
CA GLU A 216 -5.95 -5.55 38.18
C GLU A 216 -5.39 -4.32 37.44
N ARG A 217 -4.29 -3.74 37.95
CA ARG A 217 -3.64 -2.60 37.31
C ARG A 217 -3.03 -2.98 35.96
N PRO A 218 -3.34 -2.28 34.87
CA PRO A 218 -2.64 -2.46 33.60
C PRO A 218 -1.15 -2.14 33.79
N ARG A 219 -0.29 -3.16 33.75
CA ARG A 219 1.16 -2.95 33.84
C ARG A 219 1.73 -2.73 32.44
N ALA A 220 2.15 -1.50 32.17
CA ALA A 220 2.99 -1.18 31.02
C ALA A 220 4.47 -1.37 31.40
N SER A 221 5.26 -1.96 30.51
CA SER A 221 6.72 -2.02 30.68
C SER A 221 7.33 -0.62 30.54
N GLU A 222 8.54 -0.42 31.07
CA GLU A 222 9.26 0.86 30.91
C GLU A 222 9.50 1.21 29.43
N LYS A 223 9.71 0.21 28.58
CA LYS A 223 9.81 0.40 27.12
C LYS A 223 8.53 0.98 26.53
N VAL A 224 7.36 0.49 26.94
CA VAL A 224 6.06 1.00 26.47
C VAL A 224 5.82 2.42 26.98
N LYS A 225 6.17 2.71 28.24
CA LYS A 225 6.07 4.08 28.79
C LYS A 225 6.98 5.05 28.04
N ALA A 226 8.21 4.64 27.71
CA ALA A 226 9.13 5.44 26.91
C ALA A 226 8.57 5.72 25.51
N LEU A 227 8.05 4.68 24.84
CA LEU A 227 7.39 4.80 23.54
C LEU A 227 6.22 5.80 23.58
N TRP A 228 5.36 5.74 24.61
CA TRP A 228 4.27 6.71 24.76
C TRP A 228 4.76 8.15 24.95
N LYS A 229 5.79 8.36 25.77
CA LYS A 229 6.36 9.70 26.00
C LYS A 229 6.94 10.28 24.71
N GLU A 230 7.70 9.48 23.96
CA GLU A 230 8.28 9.89 22.68
C GLU A 230 7.17 10.30 21.67
N HIS A 231 6.14 9.48 21.52
CA HIS A 231 5.01 9.83 20.65
C HIS A 231 4.21 11.03 21.14
N LEU A 232 4.07 11.22 22.45
CA LEU A 232 3.41 12.39 23.02
C LEU A 232 4.20 13.67 22.70
N GLU A 233 5.51 13.67 22.96
CA GLU A 233 6.40 14.80 22.69
C GLU A 233 6.40 15.18 21.20
N SER A 234 6.51 14.20 20.31
CA SER A 234 6.42 14.42 18.85
C SER A 234 5.06 15.03 18.44
N THR A 235 3.96 14.53 19.02
CA THR A 235 2.61 15.04 18.75
C THR A 235 2.44 16.46 19.27
N GLU A 236 2.96 16.76 20.46
CA GLU A 236 2.90 18.10 21.07
C GLU A 236 3.74 19.12 20.31
N GLY A 237 4.93 18.74 19.82
CA GLY A 237 5.76 19.60 18.99
C GLY A 237 5.05 20.01 17.69
N LEU A 238 4.38 19.06 17.01
CA LEU A 238 3.56 19.36 15.84
C LEU A 238 2.35 20.24 16.17
N LEU A 239 1.65 19.97 17.28
CA LEU A 239 0.52 20.78 17.73
C LEU A 239 0.95 22.23 18.01
N GLY A 240 2.14 22.47 18.57
CA GLY A 240 2.67 23.81 18.78
C GLY A 240 2.82 24.58 17.47
N VAL A 241 3.38 23.95 16.44
CA VAL A 241 3.52 24.55 15.10
C VAL A 241 2.16 24.87 14.48
N PHE A 242 1.21 23.94 14.57
CA PHE A 242 -0.12 24.08 13.97
C PHE A 242 -1.05 25.04 14.72
N ALA A 243 -0.88 25.19 16.04
CA ALA A 243 -1.65 26.12 16.85
C ALA A 243 -1.38 27.59 16.47
N GLU A 244 -0.20 27.88 15.95
CA GLU A 244 0.20 29.22 15.51
C GLU A 244 0.10 29.39 13.98
N ALA A 245 -0.46 28.40 13.26
CA ALA A 245 -0.39 28.34 11.79
C ALA A 245 -1.00 29.57 11.08
N ASP A 246 -1.92 30.27 11.72
CA ASP A 246 -2.57 31.51 11.27
C ASP A 246 -1.77 32.78 11.58
N VAL A 247 -0.78 32.70 12.46
CA VAL A 247 0.09 33.81 12.85
C VAL A 247 1.19 34.02 11.81
N ALA A 248 1.32 35.26 11.33
CA ALA A 248 2.35 35.65 10.38
C ALA A 248 3.76 35.50 10.99
N ASP A 249 4.76 35.16 10.16
CA ASP A 249 6.12 34.85 10.64
C ASP A 249 6.77 36.01 11.41
N GLY A 250 6.39 37.26 11.13
CA GLY A 250 6.88 38.44 11.84
C GLY A 250 6.37 38.57 13.28
N ASP A 251 5.18 38.02 13.56
CA ASP A 251 4.47 38.15 14.83
C ASP A 251 4.69 36.95 15.77
N LEU A 252 5.33 35.89 15.27
CA LEU A 252 5.68 34.72 16.07
C LEU A 252 6.71 35.05 17.17
N SER A 253 6.58 34.35 18.30
CA SER A 253 7.66 34.31 19.30
C SER A 253 8.92 33.64 18.71
N GLU A 254 10.10 33.97 19.24
CA GLU A 254 11.37 33.35 18.79
C GLU A 254 11.36 31.82 18.90
N ARG A 255 10.67 31.29 19.92
CA ARG A 255 10.45 29.84 20.06
C ARG A 255 9.60 29.30 18.92
N ALA A 256 8.44 29.91 18.66
CA ALA A 256 7.53 29.45 17.61
C ALA A 256 8.14 29.57 16.21
N LYS A 257 8.95 30.61 15.95
CA LYS A 257 9.77 30.72 14.74
C LYS A 257 10.73 29.54 14.59
N GLY A 258 11.43 29.19 15.67
CA GLY A 258 12.34 28.04 15.68
C GLY A 258 11.62 26.71 15.41
N GLU A 259 10.48 26.47 16.06
CA GLU A 259 9.66 25.27 15.86
C GLU A 259 9.10 25.18 14.43
N ARG A 260 8.62 26.30 13.87
CA ARG A 260 8.15 26.37 12.47
C ARG A 260 9.28 26.16 11.46
N LEU A 261 10.47 26.70 11.72
CA LEU A 261 11.63 26.48 10.86
C LEU A 261 12.05 25.00 10.87
N ALA A 262 12.12 24.38 12.05
CA ALA A 262 12.42 22.95 12.18
C ALA A 262 11.38 22.07 11.49
N TYR A 263 10.10 22.46 11.54
CA TYR A 263 9.04 21.82 10.79
C TYR A 263 9.31 21.85 9.28
N TYR A 264 9.59 23.03 8.72
CA TYR A 264 9.84 23.17 7.28
C TYR A 264 11.12 22.45 6.82
N GLU A 265 12.16 22.46 7.64
CA GLU A 265 13.38 21.69 7.37
C GLU A 265 13.07 20.20 7.28
N ARG A 266 12.33 19.67 8.26
CA ARG A 266 11.92 18.26 8.28
C ARG A 266 11.00 17.92 7.11
N ALA A 267 10.04 18.79 6.78
CA ALA A 267 9.18 18.63 5.61
C ALA A 267 9.99 18.59 4.31
N GLY A 268 10.90 19.54 4.12
CA GLY A 268 11.79 19.59 2.95
C GLY A 268 12.64 18.33 2.81
N LYS A 269 13.26 17.86 3.90
CA LYS A 269 14.02 16.60 3.92
C LYS A 269 13.15 15.38 3.59
N GLY A 270 11.94 15.31 4.16
CA GLY A 270 10.99 14.22 3.90
C GLY A 270 10.62 14.12 2.42
N TRP A 271 10.24 15.24 1.81
CA TRP A 271 9.85 15.31 0.40
C TRP A 271 11.03 15.11 -0.56
N ALA A 272 12.21 15.64 -0.25
CA ALA A 272 13.43 15.33 -1.01
C ALA A 272 13.73 13.82 -0.99
N GLY A 273 13.55 13.18 0.16
CA GLY A 273 13.68 11.72 0.30
C GLY A 273 12.69 10.94 -0.57
N VAL A 274 11.44 11.42 -0.73
CA VAL A 274 10.47 10.84 -1.67
C VAL A 274 11.00 10.92 -3.10
N GLY A 275 11.48 12.09 -3.53
CA GLY A 275 12.04 12.26 -4.87
C GLY A 275 13.21 11.31 -5.16
N GLU A 276 14.12 11.15 -4.21
CA GLU A 276 15.25 10.21 -4.34
C GLU A 276 14.82 8.75 -4.41
N ARG A 277 13.83 8.34 -3.62
CA ARG A 277 13.25 6.98 -3.71
C ARG A 277 12.60 6.74 -5.07
N LEU A 278 11.78 7.68 -5.55
CA LEU A 278 11.14 7.57 -6.86
C LEU A 278 12.16 7.47 -8.00
N LYS A 279 13.27 8.23 -7.95
CA LYS A 279 14.37 8.09 -8.91
C LYS A 279 14.98 6.68 -8.90
N ARG A 280 15.18 6.10 -7.71
CA ARG A 280 15.74 4.74 -7.56
C ARG A 280 14.76 3.70 -8.10
N VAL A 281 13.49 3.74 -7.69
CA VAL A 281 12.46 2.81 -8.20
C VAL A 281 12.32 2.92 -9.71
N ASN A 282 12.30 4.14 -10.27
CA ASN A 282 12.23 4.35 -11.71
C ASN A 282 13.38 3.68 -12.47
N LYS A 283 14.59 3.56 -11.88
CA LYS A 283 15.71 2.83 -12.50
C LYS A 283 15.47 1.32 -12.53
N GLU A 284 14.84 0.78 -11.50
CA GLU A 284 14.58 -0.66 -11.33
C GLU A 284 13.43 -1.18 -12.20
N VAL A 285 12.54 -0.32 -12.69
CA VAL A 285 11.46 -0.74 -13.61
C VAL A 285 12.05 -1.20 -14.94
N VAL A 286 11.78 -2.45 -15.34
CA VAL A 286 12.34 -3.04 -16.57
C VAL A 286 11.37 -2.97 -17.75
N GLY A 287 10.06 -3.16 -17.53
CA GLY A 287 9.04 -3.22 -18.59
C GLY A 287 7.75 -2.49 -18.20
N PRO A 288 6.58 -2.92 -18.71
CA PRO A 288 5.29 -2.36 -18.30
C PRO A 288 5.02 -2.58 -16.81
N PHE A 289 5.51 -3.68 -16.24
CA PHE A 289 5.61 -3.92 -14.81
C PHE A 289 7.07 -3.82 -14.35
N VAL A 290 7.29 -3.76 -13.04
CA VAL A 290 8.62 -3.61 -12.44
C VAL A 290 9.60 -4.65 -12.99
N PHE A 291 9.18 -5.92 -13.14
CA PHE A 291 10.02 -7.02 -13.62
C PHE A 291 9.74 -7.48 -15.07
N GLY A 292 9.06 -6.66 -15.88
CA GLY A 292 8.72 -7.02 -17.26
C GLY A 292 7.22 -7.13 -17.44
N ASP A 293 6.73 -8.30 -17.84
CA ASP A 293 5.34 -8.49 -18.29
C ASP A 293 4.41 -9.09 -17.22
N GLN A 294 4.96 -9.46 -16.06
CA GLN A 294 4.20 -10.09 -14.98
C GLN A 294 4.05 -9.13 -13.79
N LEU A 295 2.83 -9.07 -13.27
CA LEU A 295 2.54 -8.39 -12.01
C LEU A 295 3.23 -9.08 -10.84
N SER A 296 3.81 -8.29 -9.94
CA SER A 296 4.52 -8.73 -8.75
C SER A 296 4.12 -7.95 -7.49
N LEU A 297 4.62 -8.37 -6.32
CA LEU A 297 4.47 -7.59 -5.09
C LEU A 297 5.15 -6.22 -5.17
N ALA A 298 6.21 -6.09 -5.98
CA ALA A 298 6.83 -4.79 -6.22
C ALA A 298 5.85 -3.84 -6.91
N ASP A 299 5.07 -4.30 -7.89
CA ASP A 299 4.06 -3.49 -8.59
C ASP A 299 2.96 -3.01 -7.66
N LEU A 300 2.41 -3.90 -6.81
CA LEU A 300 1.40 -3.53 -5.82
C LEU A 300 1.94 -2.52 -4.81
N THR A 301 3.21 -2.66 -4.43
CA THR A 301 3.89 -1.71 -3.53
C THR A 301 4.06 -0.35 -4.17
N VAL A 302 4.53 -0.30 -5.43
CA VAL A 302 4.67 0.95 -6.18
C VAL A 302 3.30 1.60 -6.41
N GLN A 303 2.26 0.82 -6.72
CA GLN A 303 0.89 1.30 -6.88
C GLN A 303 0.38 1.99 -5.61
N ALA A 304 0.47 1.30 -4.46
CA ALA A 304 0.06 1.85 -3.16
C ALA A 304 0.84 3.13 -2.81
N TYR A 305 2.16 3.10 -3.02
CA TYR A 305 3.05 4.22 -2.73
C TYR A 305 2.73 5.44 -3.60
N LEU A 306 2.68 5.28 -4.93
CA LEU A 306 2.38 6.38 -5.86
C LEU A 306 1.00 6.98 -5.61
N THR A 307 0.00 6.14 -5.32
CA THR A 307 -1.33 6.60 -4.96
C THR A 307 -1.29 7.47 -3.70
N HIS A 308 -0.61 7.04 -2.65
CA HIS A 308 -0.50 7.80 -1.41
C HIS A 308 0.22 9.14 -1.63
N ILE A 309 1.35 9.14 -2.35
CA ILE A 309 2.09 10.36 -2.66
C ILE A 309 1.27 11.31 -3.54
N ALA A 310 0.49 10.78 -4.49
CA ALA A 310 -0.40 11.56 -5.34
C ALA A 310 -1.49 12.28 -4.53
N LEU A 311 -2.09 11.59 -3.56
CA LEU A 311 -3.08 12.19 -2.65
C LEU A 311 -2.45 13.31 -1.82
N LEU A 312 -1.24 13.08 -1.29
CA LEU A 312 -0.51 14.11 -0.55
C LEU A 312 -0.13 15.31 -1.44
N ALA A 313 0.15 15.08 -2.72
CA ALA A 313 0.35 16.13 -3.72
C ALA A 313 -0.95 16.87 -4.12
N GLY A 314 -2.06 16.62 -3.43
CA GLY A 314 -3.34 17.31 -3.63
C GLY A 314 -4.18 16.76 -4.79
N ILE A 315 -3.86 15.58 -5.32
CA ILE A 315 -4.68 14.93 -6.35
C ILE A 315 -5.91 14.34 -5.66
N ALA A 316 -7.11 14.75 -6.10
CA ALA A 316 -8.35 14.22 -5.56
C ALA A 316 -8.49 12.72 -5.86
N PRO A 317 -9.02 11.90 -4.93
CA PRO A 317 -9.21 10.47 -5.13
C PRO A 317 -9.96 10.11 -6.43
N SER A 318 -11.02 10.86 -6.74
CA SER A 318 -11.83 10.68 -7.94
C SER A 318 -11.08 10.93 -9.26
N SER A 319 -9.99 11.69 -9.21
CA SER A 319 -9.17 12.00 -10.39
C SER A 319 -8.12 10.92 -10.69
N LEU A 320 -7.77 10.08 -9.71
CA LEU A 320 -6.72 9.06 -9.88
C LEU A 320 -7.10 8.01 -10.93
N ALA A 321 -8.38 7.65 -11.01
CA ALA A 321 -8.85 6.60 -11.91
C ALA A 321 -8.65 6.92 -13.40
N SER A 322 -8.73 8.20 -13.78
CA SER A 322 -8.62 8.66 -15.17
C SER A 322 -7.28 9.34 -15.49
N MET A 323 -6.44 9.60 -14.48
CA MET A 323 -5.16 10.27 -14.66
C MET A 323 -4.15 9.38 -15.39
N THR A 324 -3.48 9.95 -16.40
CA THR A 324 -2.36 9.27 -17.07
C THR A 324 -1.13 9.25 -16.17
N GLY A 325 -0.25 8.28 -16.37
CA GLY A 325 1.00 8.17 -15.62
C GLY A 325 1.86 9.41 -15.77
N GLN A 326 1.89 10.03 -16.96
CA GLN A 326 2.68 11.24 -17.19
C GLN A 326 2.14 12.42 -16.36
N SER A 327 0.83 12.65 -16.40
CA SER A 327 0.20 13.73 -15.61
C SER A 327 0.32 13.48 -14.10
N LEU A 328 0.32 12.23 -13.66
CA LEU A 328 0.56 11.87 -12.26
C LEU A 328 1.97 12.28 -11.82
N ILE A 329 2.98 11.85 -12.57
CA ILE A 329 4.38 12.12 -12.23
C ILE A 329 4.67 13.62 -12.26
N GLU A 330 4.18 14.35 -13.27
CA GLU A 330 4.37 15.80 -13.35
C GLU A 330 3.79 16.54 -12.14
N LYS A 331 2.62 16.12 -11.64
CA LYS A 331 2.02 16.71 -10.44
C LYS A 331 2.80 16.39 -9.17
N ILE A 332 3.30 15.15 -9.04
CA ILE A 332 4.15 14.75 -7.92
C ILE A 332 5.48 15.53 -7.95
N GLU A 333 6.11 15.69 -9.11
CA GLU A 333 7.32 16.48 -9.28
C GLU A 333 7.11 17.95 -8.93
N ALA A 334 6.01 18.55 -9.42
CA ALA A 334 5.64 19.93 -9.10
C ALA A 334 5.46 20.15 -7.59
N HIS A 335 4.87 19.17 -6.89
CA HIS A 335 4.69 19.24 -5.43
C HIS A 335 6.01 19.18 -4.68
N ILE A 336 6.93 18.30 -5.09
CA ILE A 336 8.23 18.14 -4.41
C ILE A 336 9.17 19.33 -4.68
N ASN A 337 8.99 20.04 -5.82
CA ASN A 337 9.69 21.28 -6.20
C ASN A 337 11.24 21.23 -6.13
N ALA A 338 11.82 20.03 -6.04
CA ALA A 338 13.25 19.81 -5.82
C ALA A 338 13.83 18.67 -6.68
N PHE A 339 13.04 18.05 -7.56
CA PHE A 339 13.52 16.94 -8.38
C PHE A 339 12.76 16.78 -9.70
N VAL A 340 13.45 16.16 -10.64
CA VAL A 340 12.90 15.68 -11.91
C VAL A 340 13.31 14.21 -12.05
N ILE A 341 12.36 13.35 -12.39
CA ILE A 341 12.60 11.94 -12.70
C ILE A 341 13.15 11.86 -14.13
N PRO A 342 14.31 11.20 -14.35
CA PRO A 342 14.85 11.05 -15.68
C PRO A 342 13.86 10.34 -16.61
N THR A 343 13.54 11.00 -17.73
CA THR A 343 12.85 10.35 -18.84
C THR A 343 13.82 9.39 -19.53
N LEU A 344 13.34 8.20 -19.88
CA LEU A 344 14.12 7.21 -20.60
C LEU A 344 13.42 6.91 -21.92
N LYS A 345 14.22 6.59 -22.94
CA LYS A 345 13.67 6.01 -24.17
C LYS A 345 13.20 4.61 -23.82
N LEU A 346 11.88 4.41 -23.78
CA LEU A 346 11.30 3.08 -23.68
C LEU A 346 11.40 2.44 -25.07
N LYS A 347 12.11 1.32 -25.16
CA LYS A 347 12.17 0.52 -26.40
C LYS A 347 10.96 -0.39 -26.57
N PHE A 348 10.06 -0.42 -25.59
CA PHE A 348 8.86 -1.22 -25.62
C PHE A 348 7.75 -0.37 -26.22
N GLY A 349 7.28 -0.77 -27.40
CA GLY A 349 5.96 -0.34 -27.84
C GLY A 349 4.97 -0.95 -26.86
N LEU A 350 4.30 -0.12 -26.05
CA LEU A 350 3.11 -0.58 -25.34
C LEU A 350 2.18 -1.20 -26.39
N PRO A 351 1.71 -2.44 -26.21
CA PRO A 351 0.68 -2.99 -27.08
C PRO A 351 -0.53 -2.06 -26.97
N ARG A 352 -0.71 -1.17 -27.95
CA ARG A 352 -1.74 -0.12 -27.88
C ARG A 352 -3.17 -0.66 -27.82
N ASN A 353 -3.36 -1.96 -28.03
CA ASN A 353 -4.66 -2.63 -28.02
C ASN A 353 -4.59 -3.90 -27.15
N TYR A 354 -4.81 -3.76 -25.84
CA TYR A 354 -5.73 -4.67 -25.16
C TYR A 354 -7.14 -4.10 -25.37
N ASP A 355 -7.57 -4.02 -26.64
CA ASP A 355 -8.99 -3.83 -26.93
C ASP A 355 -9.69 -5.02 -26.28
N SER A 356 -10.53 -4.72 -25.30
CA SER A 356 -11.51 -5.62 -24.70
C SER A 356 -11.98 -6.59 -25.77
N ALA A 357 -11.76 -7.89 -25.55
CA ALA A 357 -12.32 -8.93 -26.39
C ALA A 357 -13.79 -8.57 -26.66
N SER A 358 -14.08 -8.18 -27.90
CA SER A 358 -15.44 -7.87 -28.30
C SER A 358 -16.26 -9.12 -27.98
N SER A 359 -17.19 -8.98 -27.05
CA SER A 359 -18.25 -9.94 -26.83
C SER A 359 -18.97 -10.13 -28.16
N ASN A 360 -18.55 -11.15 -28.91
CA ASN A 360 -19.25 -11.58 -30.09
C ASN A 360 -20.51 -12.30 -29.63
N SER A 361 -21.51 -11.53 -29.19
CA SER A 361 -22.87 -12.00 -29.00
C SER A 361 -23.52 -12.12 -30.38
N GLY A 362 -23.11 -13.13 -31.14
CA GLY A 362 -23.83 -13.58 -32.31
C GLY A 362 -25.13 -14.24 -31.83
N VAL A 363 -26.22 -13.48 -31.91
CA VAL A 363 -27.58 -14.01 -31.86
C VAL A 363 -27.82 -14.71 -33.20
N ASP A 364 -27.76 -16.04 -33.22
CA ASP A 364 -28.36 -16.83 -34.30
C ASP A 364 -29.44 -17.72 -33.68
N ALA A 365 -30.68 -17.23 -33.78
CA ALA A 365 -31.88 -18.02 -33.66
C ALA A 365 -32.11 -18.73 -35.00
N GLY A 366 -31.81 -20.02 -35.06
CA GLY A 366 -32.07 -20.87 -36.21
C GLY A 366 -32.33 -22.30 -35.77
N GLY A 367 -33.60 -22.62 -35.51
CA GLY A 367 -34.02 -23.99 -35.27
C GLY A 367 -33.92 -24.83 -36.54
N ASN A 368 -33.46 -26.07 -36.42
CA ASN A 368 -33.95 -27.15 -37.27
C ASN A 368 -33.73 -28.52 -36.61
N SER A 369 -34.76 -29.35 -36.74
CA SER A 369 -34.84 -30.73 -36.29
C SER A 369 -34.48 -31.65 -37.46
N GLY A 370 -33.77 -32.75 -37.20
CA GLY A 370 -33.46 -33.71 -38.27
C GLY A 370 -32.49 -34.81 -37.86
N SER A 371 -33.06 -35.96 -37.52
CA SER A 371 -32.40 -37.26 -37.38
C SER A 371 -31.79 -37.76 -38.69
N GLY A 372 -30.63 -38.44 -38.65
CA GLY A 372 -30.13 -39.24 -39.77
C GLY A 372 -28.74 -39.83 -39.52
N ALA A 373 -28.67 -41.16 -39.52
CA ALA A 373 -27.49 -42.00 -39.29
C ALA A 373 -26.56 -42.10 -40.55
N PRO A 374 -25.41 -42.81 -40.50
CA PRO A 374 -24.22 -42.51 -41.29
C PRO A 374 -24.07 -43.34 -42.58
N SER A 375 -23.29 -42.81 -43.54
CA SER A 375 -22.72 -43.60 -44.63
C SER A 375 -21.37 -43.06 -45.12
N THR A 376 -20.63 -43.96 -45.73
CA THR A 376 -19.21 -44.04 -46.02
C THR A 376 -18.71 -43.28 -47.25
N SER A 377 -17.39 -43.02 -47.22
CA SER A 377 -16.38 -43.15 -48.30
C SER A 377 -16.30 -42.17 -49.49
N GLU A 378 -15.03 -41.85 -49.77
CA GLU A 378 -14.35 -41.67 -51.08
C GLU A 378 -13.92 -40.28 -51.59
N SER A 379 -12.59 -40.20 -51.69
CA SER A 379 -11.68 -39.46 -52.58
C SER A 379 -12.21 -38.48 -53.63
N GLY A 380 -11.52 -37.33 -53.70
CA GLY A 380 -11.42 -36.51 -54.92
C GLY A 380 -10.59 -35.25 -54.68
N ALA A 381 -9.40 -35.17 -55.29
CA ALA A 381 -8.56 -33.98 -55.39
C ALA A 381 -8.83 -33.24 -56.74
N PRO A 382 -8.13 -32.15 -57.08
CA PRO A 382 -8.53 -30.77 -56.78
C PRO A 382 -8.85 -29.96 -58.05
N THR A 383 -9.64 -28.89 -57.93
CA THR A 383 -9.82 -27.91 -59.01
C THR A 383 -9.64 -26.49 -58.49
N ALA A 384 -8.73 -25.79 -59.16
CA ALA A 384 -8.37 -24.41 -58.95
C ALA A 384 -9.38 -23.45 -59.60
N ALA A 385 -9.80 -22.45 -58.84
CA ALA A 385 -10.33 -21.15 -59.30
C ALA A 385 -10.20 -20.22 -58.09
N GLY A 386 -9.33 -19.21 -58.11
CA GLY A 386 -9.61 -17.95 -58.81
C GLY A 386 -10.32 -16.99 -57.85
N ALA A 387 -9.59 -16.46 -56.87
CA ALA A 387 -10.10 -15.46 -55.95
C ALA A 387 -9.15 -14.25 -55.90
N THR A 388 -9.67 -13.14 -56.39
CA THR A 388 -9.13 -11.78 -56.39
C THR A 388 -8.70 -11.34 -54.99
N SER A 389 -7.42 -11.00 -54.86
CA SER A 389 -6.84 -10.39 -53.67
C SER A 389 -7.24 -8.92 -53.57
N THR A 390 -8.19 -8.59 -52.72
CA THR A 390 -8.41 -7.22 -52.24
C THR A 390 -7.32 -6.93 -51.21
N ALA A 391 -6.34 -6.10 -51.59
CA ALA A 391 -5.29 -5.64 -50.71
C ALA A 391 -5.89 -4.79 -49.57
N THR A 392 -6.04 -5.39 -48.40
CA THR A 392 -6.19 -4.65 -47.14
C THR A 392 -4.82 -4.03 -46.85
N SER A 393 -4.74 -2.71 -46.93
CA SER A 393 -3.56 -1.95 -46.53
C SER A 393 -3.28 -2.18 -45.05
N THR A 394 -2.28 -3.01 -44.75
CA THR A 394 -1.63 -3.07 -43.44
C THR A 394 -1.00 -1.70 -43.21
N ALA A 395 -1.68 -0.86 -42.44
CA ALA A 395 -1.13 0.40 -41.96
C ALA A 395 0.07 0.04 -41.06
N ASP A 396 1.26 0.28 -41.60
CA ASP A 396 2.54 0.19 -40.91
C ASP A 396 2.51 1.22 -39.77
N SER A 397 2.12 0.78 -38.57
CA SER A 397 2.06 1.62 -37.39
C SER A 397 3.47 1.76 -36.83
N THR A 398 4.23 2.69 -37.40
CA THR A 398 5.51 3.12 -36.84
C THR A 398 5.26 3.61 -35.41
N ALA A 399 5.54 2.77 -34.43
CA ALA A 399 5.50 3.11 -33.02
C ALA A 399 6.43 4.31 -32.81
N SER A 400 5.85 5.49 -32.57
CA SER A 400 6.63 6.68 -32.27
C SER A 400 7.44 6.41 -31.00
N GLU A 401 8.76 6.37 -31.10
CA GLU A 401 9.67 6.29 -29.95
C GLU A 401 9.47 7.52 -29.05
N GLY A 402 8.54 7.44 -28.12
CA GLY A 402 8.32 8.45 -27.09
C GLY A 402 9.34 8.30 -25.96
N LYS A 403 9.92 9.41 -25.51
CA LYS A 403 10.60 9.44 -24.20
C LYS A 403 9.53 9.55 -23.12
N GLN A 404 9.47 8.59 -22.20
CA GLN A 404 8.53 8.59 -21.07
C GLN A 404 9.26 8.19 -19.78
N VAL A 405 8.76 8.65 -18.64
CA VAL A 405 9.20 8.16 -17.32
C VAL A 405 8.71 6.72 -17.14
N LYS A 406 9.57 5.79 -16.69
CA LYS A 406 9.20 4.38 -16.51
C LYS A 406 8.07 4.20 -15.47
N LEU A 407 8.08 4.99 -14.41
CA LEU A 407 6.98 5.02 -13.43
C LEU A 407 5.66 5.48 -14.03
N ALA A 408 5.68 6.40 -15.01
CA ALA A 408 4.47 6.80 -15.72
C ALA A 408 3.92 5.62 -16.54
N ALA A 409 4.78 4.92 -17.28
CA ALA A 409 4.39 3.73 -18.03
C ALA A 409 3.86 2.61 -17.12
N LEU A 410 4.49 2.39 -15.96
CA LEU A 410 4.01 1.44 -14.94
C LEU A 410 2.61 1.80 -14.42
N TRP A 411 2.37 3.08 -14.15
CA TRP A 411 1.06 3.55 -13.72
C TRP A 411 -0.01 3.30 -14.79
N ASP A 412 0.29 3.62 -16.04
CA ASP A 412 -0.63 3.38 -17.16
C ASP A 412 -0.92 1.88 -17.32
N ALA A 413 0.10 1.02 -17.24
CA ALA A 413 -0.06 -0.43 -17.30
C ALA A 413 -0.90 -1.00 -16.16
N LEU A 414 -0.73 -0.49 -14.93
CA LEU A 414 -1.56 -0.87 -13.78
C LEU A 414 -3.02 -0.43 -13.96
N ARG A 415 -3.24 0.75 -14.54
CA ARG A 415 -4.57 1.33 -14.79
C ARG A 415 -5.36 0.55 -15.84
N GLU A 416 -4.69 -0.04 -16.82
CA GLU A 416 -5.31 -0.86 -17.86
C GLU A 416 -5.77 -2.24 -17.37
N ARG A 417 -5.39 -2.66 -16.15
CA ARG A 417 -5.83 -3.93 -15.58
C ARG A 417 -7.29 -3.87 -15.15
N GLU A 418 -8.01 -4.97 -15.34
CA GLU A 418 -9.40 -5.14 -14.87
C GLU A 418 -9.52 -4.92 -13.34
N SER A 419 -8.48 -5.26 -12.57
CA SER A 419 -8.47 -5.06 -11.12
C SER A 419 -8.21 -3.61 -10.68
N TRP A 420 -7.89 -2.68 -11.59
CA TRP A 420 -7.51 -1.30 -11.25
C TRP A 420 -8.53 -0.60 -10.35
N GLY A 421 -9.80 -0.59 -10.75
CA GLY A 421 -10.85 0.10 -10.00
C GLY A 421 -11.06 -0.49 -8.60
N ALA A 422 -10.95 -1.81 -8.45
CA ALA A 422 -11.04 -2.48 -7.15
C ALA A 422 -9.79 -2.18 -6.30
N ASN A 423 -8.59 -2.25 -6.89
CA ASN A 423 -7.33 -1.94 -6.22
C ASN A 423 -7.30 -0.50 -5.71
N LEU A 424 -7.80 0.46 -6.49
CA LEU A 424 -7.87 1.85 -6.06
C LEU A 424 -8.79 2.01 -4.85
N LYS A 425 -9.98 1.37 -4.86
CA LYS A 425 -10.88 1.34 -3.69
C LYS A 425 -10.22 0.71 -2.47
N VAL A 426 -9.49 -0.39 -2.65
CA VAL A 426 -8.71 -1.03 -1.59
C VAL A 426 -7.71 -0.05 -0.99
N ILE A 427 -6.91 0.64 -1.82
CA ILE A 427 -5.92 1.61 -1.35
C ILE A 427 -6.60 2.76 -0.61
N LEU A 428 -7.69 3.31 -1.16
CA LEU A 428 -8.46 4.42 -0.59
C LEU A 428 -9.26 4.04 0.65
N GLY A 429 -9.43 2.76 0.95
CA GLY A 429 -10.20 2.29 2.10
C GLY A 429 -11.72 2.35 1.91
N GLU A 430 -12.20 2.23 0.67
CA GLU A 430 -13.62 2.24 0.30
C GLU A 430 -14.26 0.84 0.25
N GLU A 431 -13.72 -0.14 1.00
CA GLU A 431 -14.20 -1.54 1.01
C GLU A 431 -15.45 -1.77 1.87
#